data_AF-A0A449A5U5-F1
#
_entry.id   AF-A0A449A5U5-F1
#
_cell.length_a   1.000
_cell.length_b   1.000
_cell.length_c   1.000
_cell.angle_alpha   90.00
_cell.angle_beta   90.00
_cell.angle_gamma   90.00
#
_symmetry.space_group_name_H-M   'P 1'
#
loop_
_entity.id
_entity.type
_entity.pdbx_description
1 polymer ?
#
loop_
_entity_poly.entity_id
_entity_poly.type
_entity_poly.pdbx_seq_one_letter_code
_entity_poly.pdbx_strand_id
1 'polypeptide(L)'
;MNKVFLAGRIANDFKLMTSANNNYYTWITLAVRRNYKSNEGNEITDFIPFVAWNKTAEILNKYAVKGVKIFLEANLNVVEEVIKNKKTFSFMLQAKAIELLETKEQIENRKNKNNLNTTYCDWTTNEELIEKIEDPIEETNSEPKKEETNKSSIEHLFGTKYPKDINENTYKTFNYDVDEIFKNNK
;
A
#
# COMPACT_ATOMS: atom_id res chain seq x y z
N MET A 1 -24.15 10.66 -11.18
CA MET A 1 -24.06 9.40 -10.42
C MET A 1 -22.59 8.97 -10.38
N ASN A 2 -21.99 8.80 -9.20
CA ASN A 2 -20.60 8.32 -9.03
C ASN A 2 -20.66 6.92 -8.40
N LYS A 3 -20.38 5.89 -9.19
CA LYS A 3 -20.30 4.49 -8.77
C LYS A 3 -19.23 3.78 -9.60
N VAL A 4 -18.43 2.97 -8.92
CA VAL A 4 -17.37 2.13 -9.50
C VAL A 4 -17.57 0.71 -9.02
N PHE A 5 -17.53 -0.26 -9.93
CA PHE A 5 -17.62 -1.68 -9.63
C PHE A 5 -16.38 -2.39 -10.16
N LEU A 6 -15.67 -3.11 -9.29
CA LEU A 6 -14.47 -3.85 -9.65
C LEU A 6 -14.52 -5.26 -9.07
N ALA A 7 -13.98 -6.22 -9.82
CA ALA A 7 -13.71 -7.56 -9.33
C ALA A 7 -12.24 -7.87 -9.56
N GLY A 8 -11.53 -8.25 -8.50
CA GLY A 8 -10.08 -8.42 -8.57
C GLY A 8 -9.53 -9.19 -7.39
N ARG A 9 -8.20 -9.27 -7.30
CA ARG A 9 -7.49 -9.91 -6.19
C ARG A 9 -6.77 -8.88 -5.34
N ILE A 10 -6.78 -9.07 -4.04
CA ILE A 10 -5.99 -8.23 -3.13
C ILE A 10 -4.50 -8.45 -3.44
N ALA A 11 -3.78 -7.38 -3.78
CA ALA A 11 -2.40 -7.45 -4.23
C ALA A 11 -1.37 -7.29 -3.10
N ASN A 12 -1.71 -6.57 -2.05
CA ASN A 12 -0.84 -6.28 -0.92
C ASN A 12 -1.34 -6.94 0.38
N ASP A 13 -0.42 -7.13 1.30
CA ASP A 13 -0.77 -7.40 2.70
C ASP A 13 -1.28 -6.08 3.33
N PHE A 14 -2.27 -6.20 4.20
CA PHE A 14 -2.94 -5.05 4.81
C PHE A 14 -3.25 -5.34 6.28
N LYS A 15 -3.41 -4.27 7.05
CA LYS A 15 -3.72 -4.32 8.48
C LYS A 15 -4.78 -3.29 8.81
N LEU A 16 -5.63 -3.60 9.79
CA LEU A 16 -6.56 -2.63 10.35
C LEU A 16 -5.77 -1.53 11.07
N MET A 17 -6.09 -0.28 10.74
CA MET A 17 -5.49 0.90 11.36
C MET A 17 -6.58 1.78 11.96
N THR A 18 -6.20 2.64 12.89
CA THR A 18 -7.09 3.58 13.57
C THR A 18 -6.66 5.00 13.22
N SER A 19 -7.59 5.81 12.73
CA SER A 19 -7.35 7.21 12.41
C SER A 19 -7.33 8.05 13.69
N ALA A 20 -6.77 9.28 13.62
CA ALA A 20 -6.80 10.25 14.72
C ALA A 20 -8.21 10.53 15.26
N ASN A 21 -9.24 10.37 14.42
CA ASN A 21 -10.65 10.50 14.80
C ASN A 21 -11.26 9.19 15.33
N ASN A 22 -10.42 8.23 15.75
CA ASN A 22 -10.82 6.92 16.27
C ASN A 22 -11.69 6.07 15.32
N ASN A 23 -11.56 6.29 14.00
CA ASN A 23 -12.23 5.49 12.97
C ASN A 23 -11.29 4.41 12.44
N TYR A 24 -11.79 3.20 12.24
CA TYR A 24 -11.01 2.13 11.62
C TYR A 24 -10.91 2.30 10.11
N TYR A 25 -9.75 2.00 9.55
CA TYR A 25 -9.52 1.99 8.11
C TYR A 25 -8.49 0.95 7.70
N THR A 26 -8.50 0.59 6.42
CA THR A 26 -7.45 -0.23 5.81
C THR A 26 -7.20 0.23 4.38
N TRP A 27 -5.94 0.12 3.95
CA TRP A 27 -5.48 0.45 2.61
C TRP A 27 -5.18 -0.82 1.83
N ILE A 28 -5.80 -0.94 0.67
CA ILE A 28 -5.71 -2.13 -0.15
C ILE A 28 -5.52 -1.74 -1.61
N THR A 29 -4.67 -2.49 -2.30
CA THR A 29 -4.48 -2.43 -3.74
C THR A 29 -5.17 -3.64 -4.36
N LEU A 30 -6.09 -3.38 -5.28
CA LEU A 30 -6.82 -4.40 -6.01
C LEU A 30 -6.16 -4.63 -7.38
N ALA A 31 -5.71 -5.85 -7.64
CA ALA A 31 -5.27 -6.30 -8.95
C ALA A 31 -6.49 -6.66 -9.81
N VAL A 32 -6.76 -5.87 -10.84
CA VAL A 32 -7.86 -6.06 -11.79
C VAL A 32 -7.27 -6.37 -13.16
N ARG A 33 -7.58 -7.55 -13.68
CA ARG A 33 -7.12 -7.98 -15.01
C ARG A 33 -7.93 -7.26 -16.10
N ARG A 34 -7.25 -6.79 -17.15
CA ARG A 34 -7.90 -6.26 -18.35
C ARG A 34 -8.42 -7.39 -19.24
N ASN A 35 -9.53 -7.12 -19.94
CA ASN A 35 -10.18 -8.10 -20.83
C ASN A 35 -9.41 -8.33 -22.15
N TYR A 36 -8.32 -7.60 -22.38
CA TYR A 36 -7.49 -7.71 -23.57
C TYR A 36 -6.02 -7.89 -23.18
N LYS A 37 -5.23 -8.40 -24.13
CA LYS A 37 -3.80 -8.63 -23.99
C LYS A 37 -3.00 -7.47 -24.58
N SER A 38 -1.73 -7.33 -24.22
CA SER A 38 -0.82 -6.38 -24.86
C SER A 38 -0.57 -6.77 -26.32
N ASN A 39 0.07 -5.88 -27.09
CA ASN A 39 0.49 -6.15 -28.47
C ASN A 39 1.44 -7.36 -28.57
N GLU A 40 2.11 -7.70 -27.48
CA GLU A 40 3.01 -8.86 -27.35
C GLU A 40 2.28 -10.14 -26.90
N GLY A 41 0.95 -10.06 -26.66
CA GLY A 41 0.14 -11.19 -26.21
C GLY A 41 0.13 -11.43 -24.68
N ASN A 42 0.74 -10.53 -23.89
CA ASN A 42 0.83 -10.65 -22.43
C ASN A 42 -0.47 -10.18 -21.74
N GLU A 43 -0.84 -10.81 -20.63
CA GLU A 43 -1.98 -10.37 -19.82
C GLU A 43 -1.64 -9.07 -19.07
N ILE A 44 -2.55 -8.09 -19.11
CA ILE A 44 -2.37 -6.79 -18.44
C ILE A 44 -3.22 -6.75 -17.18
N THR A 45 -2.65 -6.25 -16.09
CA THR A 45 -3.33 -6.08 -14.80
C THR A 45 -3.13 -4.67 -14.28
N ASP A 46 -4.22 -4.02 -13.89
CA ASP A 46 -4.23 -2.73 -13.22
C ASP A 46 -4.20 -2.92 -11.70
N PHE A 47 -3.43 -2.08 -11.01
CA PHE A 47 -3.32 -2.08 -9.56
C PHE A 47 -4.01 -0.85 -9.02
N ILE A 48 -5.22 -1.02 -8.50
CA ILE A 48 -6.12 0.07 -8.16
C ILE A 48 -6.17 0.22 -6.63
N PRO A 49 -5.66 1.32 -6.05
CA PRO A 49 -5.73 1.54 -4.61
C PRO A 49 -7.14 1.93 -4.18
N PHE A 50 -7.57 1.40 -3.03
CA PHE A 50 -8.81 1.79 -2.38
C PHE A 50 -8.66 1.81 -0.85
N VAL A 51 -9.51 2.62 -0.22
CA VAL A 51 -9.65 2.69 1.24
C VAL A 51 -10.99 2.12 1.67
N ALA A 52 -10.96 1.22 2.64
CA ALA A 52 -12.15 0.76 3.33
C ALA A 52 -12.18 1.33 4.75
N TRP A 53 -13.38 1.67 5.23
CA TRP A 53 -13.60 2.31 6.53
C TRP A 53 -14.51 1.47 7.41
N ASN A 54 -14.33 1.62 8.73
CA ASN A 54 -15.18 1.07 9.79
C ASN A 54 -15.48 -0.42 9.57
N LYS A 55 -16.76 -0.80 9.59
CA LYS A 55 -17.24 -2.18 9.41
C LYS A 55 -16.65 -2.85 8.17
N THR A 56 -16.51 -2.14 7.06
CA THR A 56 -15.94 -2.70 5.82
C THR A 56 -14.46 -3.05 6.01
N ALA A 57 -13.72 -2.19 6.72
CA ALA A 57 -12.31 -2.45 7.05
C ALA A 57 -12.17 -3.64 8.02
N GLU A 58 -13.03 -3.73 9.03
CA GLU A 58 -13.05 -4.84 9.99
C GLU A 58 -13.35 -6.18 9.31
N ILE A 59 -14.33 -6.22 8.42
CA ILE A 59 -14.69 -7.42 7.64
C ILE A 59 -13.49 -7.88 6.81
N LEU A 60 -12.85 -6.96 6.09
CA LEU A 60 -11.66 -7.28 5.30
C LEU A 60 -10.54 -7.82 6.17
N ASN A 61 -10.23 -7.16 7.29
CA ASN A 61 -9.16 -7.58 8.19
C ASN A 61 -9.41 -8.96 8.81
N LYS A 62 -10.68 -9.30 9.09
CA LYS A 62 -11.04 -10.58 9.68
C LYS A 62 -11.06 -11.72 8.65
N TYR A 63 -11.58 -11.46 7.47
CA TYR A 63 -11.97 -12.51 6.53
C TYR A 63 -11.20 -12.50 5.20
N ALA A 64 -10.39 -11.51 4.91
CA ALA A 64 -9.57 -11.46 3.71
C ALA A 64 -8.07 -11.43 4.03
N VAL A 65 -7.27 -11.91 3.08
CA VAL A 65 -5.80 -11.84 3.09
C VAL A 65 -5.33 -11.53 1.68
N LYS A 66 -4.03 -11.25 1.51
CA LYS A 66 -3.42 -11.11 0.18
C LYS A 66 -3.76 -12.27 -0.73
N GLY A 67 -4.11 -11.95 -1.97
CA GLY A 67 -4.49 -12.88 -3.02
C GLY A 67 -5.97 -13.25 -3.05
N VAL A 68 -6.75 -12.97 -1.99
CA VAL A 68 -8.20 -13.24 -1.96
C VAL A 68 -8.91 -12.44 -3.05
N LYS A 69 -9.84 -13.09 -3.75
CA LYS A 69 -10.67 -12.46 -4.78
C LYS A 69 -11.87 -11.76 -4.12
N ILE A 70 -12.08 -10.50 -4.48
CA ILE A 70 -13.18 -9.68 -3.94
C ILE A 70 -13.93 -8.96 -5.06
N PHE A 71 -15.21 -8.69 -4.80
CA PHE A 71 -16.02 -7.71 -5.51
C PHE A 71 -16.07 -6.42 -4.67
N LEU A 72 -15.89 -5.28 -5.32
CA LEU A 72 -15.81 -3.96 -4.72
C LEU A 72 -16.83 -3.03 -5.39
N GLU A 73 -17.76 -2.49 -4.60
CA GLU A 73 -18.54 -1.30 -4.95
C GLU A 73 -17.90 -0.09 -4.26
N ALA A 74 -17.59 0.96 -5.02
CA ALA A 74 -16.86 2.12 -4.53
C ALA A 74 -17.31 3.43 -5.19
N ASN A 75 -16.86 4.54 -4.61
CA ASN A 75 -16.89 5.86 -5.23
C ASN A 75 -15.47 6.28 -5.61
N LEU A 76 -15.32 6.94 -6.75
CA LEU A 76 -14.05 7.59 -7.10
C LEU A 76 -13.94 8.95 -6.41
N ASN A 77 -12.86 9.13 -5.66
CA ASN A 77 -12.47 10.41 -5.07
C ASN A 77 -11.18 10.89 -5.75
N VAL A 78 -11.12 12.19 -6.02
CA VAL A 78 -9.92 12.87 -6.53
C VAL A 78 -9.51 13.89 -5.48
N VAL A 79 -8.25 13.85 -5.08
CA VAL A 79 -7.65 14.81 -4.15
C VAL A 79 -6.68 15.67 -4.94
N GLU A 80 -6.79 16.99 -4.81
CA GLU A 80 -5.81 17.94 -5.32
C GLU A 80 -4.86 18.31 -4.19
N GLU A 81 -3.56 18.14 -4.43
CA GLU A 81 -2.50 18.52 -3.49
C GLU A 81 -1.50 19.45 -4.18
N VAL A 82 -1.04 20.47 -3.46
CA VAL A 82 0.02 21.35 -3.95
C VAL A 82 1.32 20.94 -3.29
N ILE A 83 2.17 20.24 -4.03
CA ILE A 83 3.46 19.75 -3.54
C ILE A 83 4.55 20.55 -4.25
N LYS A 84 5.42 21.23 -3.47
CA LYS A 84 6.55 22.03 -4.01
C LYS A 84 6.10 23.01 -5.11
N ASN A 85 4.99 23.71 -4.89
CA ASN A 85 4.37 24.67 -5.83
C ASN A 85 3.86 24.06 -7.15
N LYS A 86 3.73 22.73 -7.23
CA LYS A 86 3.08 22.01 -8.34
C LYS A 86 1.76 21.42 -7.90
N LYS A 87 0.75 21.51 -8.75
CA LYS A 87 -0.55 20.85 -8.52
C LYS A 87 -0.44 19.38 -8.91
N THR A 88 -0.81 18.50 -7.99
CA THR A 88 -0.87 17.05 -8.19
C THR A 88 -2.29 16.58 -7.91
N PHE A 89 -2.82 15.73 -8.79
CA PHE A 89 -4.08 15.02 -8.52
C PHE A 89 -3.80 13.57 -8.15
N SER A 90 -4.41 13.13 -7.05
CA SER A 90 -4.38 11.74 -6.59
C SER A 90 -5.78 11.13 -6.68
N PHE A 91 -5.87 10.01 -7.39
CA PHE A 91 -7.12 9.26 -7.55
C PHE A 91 -7.20 8.13 -6.55
N MET A 92 -8.34 7.99 -5.88
CA MET A 92 -8.54 6.97 -4.87
C MET A 92 -9.97 6.47 -4.84
N LEU A 93 -10.14 5.16 -4.71
CA LEU A 93 -11.46 4.58 -4.51
C LEU A 93 -11.80 4.51 -3.02
N GLN A 94 -13.01 4.91 -2.66
CA GLN A 94 -13.57 4.69 -1.32
C GLN A 94 -14.60 3.56 -1.37
N ALA A 95 -14.32 2.47 -0.67
CA ALA A 95 -15.20 1.32 -0.63
C ALA A 95 -16.55 1.65 0.03
N LYS A 96 -17.64 1.25 -0.61
CA LYS A 96 -19.01 1.30 -0.09
C LYS A 96 -19.47 -0.07 0.39
N ALA A 97 -19.29 -1.08 -0.45
CA ALA A 97 -19.61 -2.46 -0.13
C ALA A 97 -18.53 -3.38 -0.72
N ILE A 98 -18.32 -4.51 -0.05
CA ILE A 98 -17.36 -5.53 -0.46
C ILE A 98 -18.00 -6.89 -0.27
N GLU A 99 -17.78 -7.77 -1.24
CA GLU A 99 -18.15 -9.17 -1.18
C GLU A 99 -16.93 -10.04 -1.47
N LEU A 100 -16.77 -11.10 -0.68
CA LEU A 100 -15.72 -12.09 -0.89
C LEU A 100 -16.18 -13.09 -1.95
N LEU A 101 -15.36 -13.29 -2.97
CA LEU A 101 -15.67 -14.19 -4.09
C LEU A 101 -14.95 -15.55 -3.97
N GLU A 102 -14.52 -15.90 -2.75
CA GLU A 102 -13.84 -17.16 -2.43
C GLU A 102 -14.52 -17.81 -1.22
N THR A 103 -14.46 -19.14 -1.14
CA THR A 103 -15.00 -19.89 0.00
C THR A 103 -14.12 -19.72 1.24
N LYS A 104 -14.70 -19.96 2.42
CA LYS A 104 -13.93 -19.91 3.69
C LYS A 104 -12.74 -20.87 3.69
N GLU A 105 -12.94 -22.08 3.16
CA GLU A 105 -11.88 -23.09 3.02
C GLU A 105 -10.73 -22.61 2.13
N GLN A 106 -11.05 -21.99 0.99
CA GLN A 106 -10.03 -21.41 0.10
C GLN A 106 -9.22 -20.32 0.80
N ILE A 107 -9.88 -19.48 1.60
CA ILE A 107 -9.24 -18.40 2.36
C ILE A 107 -8.34 -18.97 3.48
N GLU A 108 -8.78 -20.01 4.19
CA GLU A 108 -7.99 -20.68 5.22
C GLU A 108 -6.74 -21.34 4.63
N ASN A 109 -6.87 -22.01 3.49
CA ASN A 109 -5.73 -22.58 2.77
C ASN A 109 -4.71 -21.50 2.37
N ARG A 110 -5.16 -20.28 2.02
CA ARG A 110 -4.26 -19.15 1.76
C ARG A 110 -3.56 -18.66 3.03
N LYS A 111 -4.27 -18.55 4.14
CA LYS A 111 -3.68 -18.17 5.44
C LYS A 111 -2.57 -19.14 5.84
N ASN A 112 -2.82 -20.44 5.70
CA ASN A 112 -1.83 -21.47 6.02
C ASN A 112 -0.61 -21.40 5.09
N LYS A 113 -0.82 -21.17 3.78
CA LYS A 113 0.28 -21.02 2.82
C LYS A 113 1.15 -19.79 3.11
N ASN A 114 0.55 -18.69 3.56
CA ASN A 114 1.32 -17.49 3.93
C ASN A 114 2.15 -17.70 5.20
N ASN A 115 1.67 -18.49 6.17
CA ASN A 115 2.38 -18.80 7.42
C ASN A 115 3.55 -19.79 7.22
N LEU A 116 3.56 -20.60 6.16
CA LEU A 116 4.67 -21.52 5.85
C LEU A 116 5.88 -20.81 5.22
N ASN A 117 5.74 -19.55 4.81
CA ASN A 117 6.82 -18.76 4.22
C ASN A 117 7.63 -17.93 5.25
N THR A 118 7.36 -18.08 6.56
CA THR A 118 8.11 -17.43 7.66
C THR A 118 9.01 -18.42 8.43
N THR A 119 9.55 -19.45 7.76
CA THR A 119 10.63 -20.24 8.33
C THR A 119 11.88 -19.38 8.41
N TYR A 120 12.25 -18.98 9.63
CA TYR A 120 13.57 -18.44 9.96
C TYR A 120 14.64 -19.34 9.34
N CYS A 121 15.55 -18.77 8.53
CA CYS A 121 16.83 -19.40 8.29
C CYS A 121 17.61 -19.35 9.61
N ASP A 122 17.67 -20.48 10.30
CA ASP A 122 18.55 -20.66 11.44
C ASP A 122 19.99 -20.76 10.91
N TRP A 123 20.76 -19.68 11.05
CA TRP A 123 22.19 -19.71 10.81
C TRP A 123 22.83 -20.34 12.04
N THR A 124 22.89 -21.67 12.11
CA THR A 124 23.79 -22.29 13.06
C THR A 124 25.22 -21.98 12.61
N THR A 125 25.95 -21.30 13.49
CA THR A 125 27.27 -20.74 13.26
C THR A 125 28.26 -21.88 12.98
N ASN A 126 28.71 -22.01 11.74
CA ASN A 126 29.90 -22.81 11.45
C ASN A 126 31.13 -22.02 11.95
N GLU A 127 31.51 -22.26 13.21
CA GLU A 127 32.68 -21.65 13.86
C GLU A 127 34.00 -21.94 13.11
N GLU A 128 34.06 -22.96 12.25
CA GLU A 128 35.25 -23.30 11.44
C GLU A 128 35.56 -22.30 10.30
N LEU A 129 34.63 -21.41 9.93
CA LEU A 129 34.85 -20.46 8.83
C LEU A 129 35.37 -19.09 9.28
N ILE A 130 35.31 -18.77 10.57
CA ILE A 130 35.66 -17.45 11.10
C ILE A 130 37.17 -17.31 11.31
N GLU A 131 37.90 -18.40 11.56
CA GLU A 131 39.35 -18.39 11.81
C GLU A 131 40.24 -18.07 10.59
N LYS A 132 39.66 -17.90 9.39
CA LYS A 132 40.43 -17.65 8.14
C LYS A 132 40.36 -16.21 7.62
N ILE A 133 39.70 -15.31 8.35
CA ILE A 133 39.53 -13.91 7.94
C ILE A 133 40.01 -13.02 9.08
N GLU A 134 41.30 -13.05 9.38
CA GLU A 134 41.95 -12.00 10.16
C GLU A 134 42.99 -11.31 9.28
N ASP A 135 42.58 -10.21 8.63
CA ASP A 135 43.48 -9.13 8.28
C ASP A 135 43.05 -7.87 9.06
N PRO A 136 43.97 -7.02 9.56
CA PRO A 136 43.66 -6.03 10.59
C PRO A 136 42.87 -4.83 10.03
N ILE A 137 41.79 -4.45 10.71
CA ILE A 137 41.04 -3.22 10.45
C ILE A 137 41.68 -2.09 11.27
N GLU A 138 42.21 -1.06 10.60
CA GLU A 138 42.63 0.19 11.25
C GLU A 138 41.42 0.96 11.80
N GLU A 139 41.44 1.27 13.09
CA GLU A 139 40.46 2.13 13.74
C GLU A 139 40.67 3.59 13.32
N THR A 140 39.67 4.19 12.67
CA THR A 140 39.52 5.65 12.66
C THR A 140 38.22 6.03 13.35
N ASN A 141 38.36 6.53 14.58
CA ASN A 141 37.30 7.10 15.41
C ASN A 141 36.69 8.35 14.76
N SER A 142 35.38 8.36 14.57
CA SER A 142 34.60 9.61 14.51
C SER A 142 33.20 9.41 15.12
N GLU A 143 32.91 10.22 16.14
CA GLU A 143 31.65 10.22 16.89
C GLU A 143 30.45 10.68 16.03
N PRO A 144 29.22 10.19 16.26
CA PRO A 144 28.05 10.64 15.51
C PRO A 144 27.55 12.00 16.01
N LYS A 145 27.57 13.00 15.12
CA LYS A 145 26.89 14.29 15.32
C LYS A 145 25.38 14.12 15.30
N LYS A 146 24.70 14.70 16.30
CA LYS A 146 23.26 14.94 16.31
C LYS A 146 22.94 16.06 15.33
N GLU A 147 22.09 15.79 14.33
CA GLU A 147 21.46 16.83 13.51
C GLU A 147 19.96 16.91 13.82
N GLU A 148 19.62 17.98 14.53
CA GLU A 148 18.27 18.52 14.62
C GLU A 148 17.87 19.08 13.25
N THR A 149 16.73 18.64 12.71
CA THR A 149 16.08 19.34 11.60
C THR A 149 14.58 19.54 11.89
N ASN A 150 14.29 20.76 12.34
CA ASN A 150 13.12 21.58 12.06
C ASN A 150 11.76 20.89 11.86
N LYS A 151 11.04 20.72 12.97
CA LYS A 151 9.58 20.76 12.98
C LYS A 151 9.11 22.16 12.53
N SER A 152 8.63 22.30 11.30
CA SER A 152 7.74 23.41 10.98
C SER A 152 6.68 23.04 9.94
N SER A 153 5.42 23.17 10.39
CA SER A 153 4.23 23.45 9.57
C SER A 153 3.64 22.32 8.72
N ILE A 154 3.28 21.18 9.33
CA ILE A 154 2.29 20.23 8.77
C ILE A 154 0.93 20.31 9.52
N GLU A 155 0.80 21.17 10.54
CA GLU A 155 -0.31 21.07 11.50
C GLU A 155 -1.62 21.79 11.13
N HIS A 156 -1.70 22.56 10.05
CA HIS A 156 -2.89 23.37 9.78
C HIS A 156 -3.43 23.24 8.34
N LEU A 157 -3.94 22.07 7.96
CA LEU A 157 -4.93 22.00 6.86
C LEU A 157 -5.81 20.74 6.79
N PHE A 158 -5.78 19.85 7.80
CA PHE A 158 -6.61 18.64 7.78
C PHE A 158 -7.73 18.73 8.80
N GLY A 159 -8.77 19.47 8.42
CA GLY A 159 -10.11 19.28 8.95
C GLY A 159 -10.75 18.04 8.31
N THR A 160 -10.83 16.94 9.07
CA THR A 160 -11.75 15.81 8.88
C THR A 160 -11.54 14.85 7.67
N LYS A 161 -11.55 13.53 7.98
CA LYS A 161 -11.78 12.34 7.13
C LYS A 161 -10.62 11.52 6.53
N TYR A 162 -9.35 11.90 6.67
CA TYR A 162 -8.24 11.00 6.26
C TYR A 162 -7.13 10.93 7.32
N PRO A 163 -6.52 9.75 7.56
CA PRO A 163 -5.48 9.58 8.59
C PRO A 163 -4.17 10.25 8.17
N LYS A 164 -3.48 10.86 9.15
CA LYS A 164 -2.36 11.79 8.94
C LYS A 164 -0.96 11.13 8.96
N ASP A 165 -0.88 9.82 9.22
CA ASP A 165 0.38 9.08 9.30
C ASP A 165 0.72 8.46 7.93
N ILE A 166 1.11 9.31 6.98
CA ILE A 166 1.35 8.94 5.58
C ILE A 166 2.86 8.90 5.36
N ASN A 167 3.45 7.70 5.37
CA ASN A 167 4.83 7.49 4.93
C ASN A 167 4.86 7.30 3.40
N GLU A 168 5.76 8.01 2.71
CA GLU A 168 5.86 8.05 1.23
C GLU A 168 6.05 6.65 0.60
N ASN A 169 6.56 5.67 1.35
CA ASN A 169 6.83 4.32 0.86
C ASN A 169 5.62 3.37 0.85
N THR A 170 4.44 3.77 1.35
CA THR A 170 3.28 2.87 1.45
C THR A 170 2.35 2.92 0.24
N TYR A 171 2.51 3.88 -0.67
CA TYR A 171 1.57 4.08 -1.77
C TYR A 171 2.27 4.16 -3.14
N LYS A 172 1.75 3.41 -4.11
CA LYS A 172 1.73 3.87 -5.50
C LYS A 172 0.44 4.69 -5.68
N THR A 173 0.47 5.96 -5.30
CA THR A 173 -0.54 6.91 -5.80
C THR A 173 -0.23 7.17 -7.26
N PHE A 174 -1.26 7.15 -8.12
CA PHE A 174 -1.11 7.65 -9.48
C PHE A 174 -1.07 9.16 -9.41
N ASN A 175 0.12 9.70 -9.24
CA ASN A 175 0.38 11.14 -9.21
C ASN A 175 0.54 11.61 -10.66
N TYR A 176 -0.27 12.57 -11.06
CA TYR A 176 -0.15 13.22 -12.36
C TYR A 176 0.23 14.69 -12.16
N ASP A 177 1.31 15.13 -12.82
CA ASP A 177 1.68 16.55 -12.92
C ASP A 177 0.78 17.21 -13.98
N VAL A 178 0.00 18.17 -13.53
CA VAL A 178 -1.03 18.85 -14.33
C VAL A 178 -0.38 19.73 -15.40
N ASP A 179 0.73 20.37 -15.05
CA ASP A 179 1.41 21.31 -15.95
C ASP A 179 2.07 20.58 -17.12
N GLU A 180 2.36 19.29 -16.97
CA GLU A 180 2.89 18.44 -18.03
C GLU A 180 1.80 18.00 -19.02
N ILE A 181 0.60 17.67 -18.52
CA ILE A 181 -0.53 17.21 -19.35
C ILE A 181 -1.07 18.33 -20.25
N PHE A 182 -1.16 19.56 -19.74
CA PHE A 182 -1.72 20.69 -20.50
C PHE A 182 -0.72 21.39 -21.42
N LYS A 183 0.59 21.13 -21.30
CA LYS A 183 1.59 21.61 -22.26
C LYS A 183 1.53 20.88 -23.61
N ASN A 184 1.07 19.63 -23.62
CA ASN A 184 0.98 18.81 -24.84
C ASN A 184 -0.35 18.97 -25.61
N ASN A 185 -1.23 19.87 -25.17
CA ASN A 185 -2.54 20.13 -25.78
C ASN A 185 -2.71 21.59 -26.24
N LYS A 186 -1.61 22.27 -26.59
CA LYS A 186 -1.62 23.63 -27.17
C LYS A 186 -0.78 23.69 -28.43
#